data_AF-A0A2V8V252-F1
#
_entry.id   AF-A0A2V8V252-F1
#
_cell.length_a   1.000
_cell.length_b   1.000
_cell.length_c   1.000
_cell.angle_alpha   90.00
_cell.angle_beta   90.00
_cell.angle_gamma   90.00
#
_symmetry.space_group_name_H-M   'P 1'
#
loop_
_entity.id
_entity.type
_entity.pdbx_description
1 polymer ?
#
loop_
_entity_poly.entity_id
_entity_poly.type
_entity_poly.pdbx_seq_one_letter_code
_entity_poly.pdbx_strand_id
1 'polypeptide(L)'
;MTNLAGIPYAIEPQTSTDAARILYYADRREFAINWTPVPAQGETISLDASGGPAWAMLADTAVATGAFPVVLAPQVLGRTAGEYNHRLWRISQDDPTCVDGKCVCETTEEMAPAWNVTGQDGVPVRTLNVDGGATNNSPFECARLALADLPPRQASGHNPRDPELADRAVVSIAPLSSPTSKSIPPLPEEHLTALLGQFIQALVAQSRTQGENLKLTSDPTVASRWVTAPTSDAANTEALAGALLGAFGGFIAQRFREHDYQLGRRNCQRFLTSYFGLPWSNVIMRQCQLSEAARAHLDATYGFNAEKEHPDDSTTRLFPLIPVLPPLRPEIIAVKNAISEDELYGLGDLAVDRLKRVTKGILQVGGPFWVAGKRRIFSVQRKNTRRASDVCE
;
A
#
# COMPACT_ATOMS: atom_id res chain seq x y z
N MET A 1 3.66 7.14 1.03
CA MET A 1 2.92 8.36 1.46
C MET A 1 2.97 9.36 0.34
N THR A 2 1.94 10.16 0.15
CA THR A 2 1.93 11.25 -0.83
C THR A 2 2.17 12.56 -0.10
N ASN A 3 3.30 13.21 -0.39
CA ASN A 3 3.61 14.57 0.08
C ASN A 3 3.00 15.58 -0.90
N LEU A 4 1.95 16.28 -0.49
CA LEU A 4 1.18 17.21 -1.33
C LEU A 4 1.96 18.46 -1.76
N ALA A 5 3.10 18.77 -1.15
CA ALA A 5 3.98 19.84 -1.62
C ALA A 5 4.85 19.43 -2.82
N GLY A 6 5.11 18.13 -2.98
CA GLY A 6 6.11 17.61 -3.90
C GLY A 6 7.55 17.96 -3.52
N ILE A 7 8.51 17.27 -4.12
CA ILE A 7 9.95 17.56 -4.03
C ILE A 7 10.46 17.85 -5.44
N PRO A 8 11.15 18.98 -5.70
CA PRO A 8 11.58 19.34 -7.04
C PRO A 8 12.79 18.51 -7.47
N TYR A 9 12.72 17.90 -8.65
CA TYR A 9 13.85 17.26 -9.32
C TYR A 9 14.04 17.88 -10.71
N ALA A 10 15.29 17.99 -11.16
CA ALA A 10 15.61 18.46 -12.50
C ALA A 10 15.59 17.28 -13.48
N ILE A 11 15.01 17.51 -14.66
CA ILE A 11 15.02 16.57 -15.80
C ILE A 11 16.28 16.80 -16.65
N GLU A 12 16.81 18.02 -16.60
CA GLU A 12 18.06 18.44 -17.23
C GLU A 12 19.21 18.54 -16.21
N PRO A 13 20.49 18.57 -16.65
CA PRO A 13 21.62 18.82 -15.76
C PRO A 13 21.43 20.11 -14.95
N GLN A 14 21.72 20.06 -13.64
CA GLN A 14 21.46 21.17 -12.70
C GLN A 14 22.21 22.49 -13.00
N THR A 15 23.04 22.52 -14.04
CA THR A 15 23.81 23.68 -14.50
C THR A 15 23.06 24.58 -15.49
N SER A 16 21.92 24.16 -16.08
CA SER A 16 21.09 25.06 -16.89
C SER A 16 20.20 25.94 -16.00
N THR A 17 20.19 27.26 -16.25
CA THR A 17 19.34 28.22 -15.54
C THR A 17 17.85 27.93 -15.72
N ASP A 18 17.51 27.31 -16.85
CA ASP A 18 16.15 27.01 -17.29
C ASP A 18 15.81 25.52 -17.21
N ALA A 19 16.59 24.73 -16.46
CA ALA A 19 16.40 23.29 -16.30
C ALA A 19 14.94 22.92 -16.05
N ALA A 20 14.35 22.11 -16.94
CA ALA A 20 13.00 21.60 -16.75
C ALA A 20 12.90 20.85 -15.40
N ARG A 21 11.93 21.22 -14.56
CA ARG A 21 11.72 20.63 -13.23
C ARG A 21 10.40 19.89 -13.15
N ILE A 22 10.41 18.76 -12.45
CA ILE A 22 9.22 18.01 -12.05
C ILE A 22 9.08 18.01 -10.53
N LEU A 23 7.86 18.06 -10.03
CA LEU A 23 7.54 17.82 -8.63
C LEU A 23 7.24 16.34 -8.43
N TYR A 24 8.02 15.67 -7.58
CA TYR A 24 7.82 14.27 -7.22
C TYR A 24 7.05 14.18 -5.90
N TYR A 25 5.85 13.58 -5.94
CA TYR A 25 4.91 13.56 -4.81
C TYR A 25 4.90 12.24 -4.04
N ALA A 26 5.39 11.16 -4.65
CA ALA A 26 5.48 9.84 -4.01
C ALA A 26 6.64 9.85 -3.01
N ASP A 27 6.34 9.87 -1.73
CA ASP A 27 7.30 10.10 -0.67
C ASP A 27 7.44 8.89 0.26
N ARG A 28 8.61 8.78 0.87
CA ARG A 28 9.00 7.72 1.80
C ARG A 28 9.78 8.31 2.97
N ARG A 29 9.90 7.52 4.04
CA ARG A 29 10.85 7.77 5.13
C ARG A 29 11.41 6.41 5.52
N GLU A 30 12.72 6.30 5.63
CA GLU A 30 13.36 5.04 5.99
C GLU A 30 13.74 5.03 7.47
N PHE A 31 13.56 3.89 8.11
CA PHE A 31 13.91 3.66 9.51
C PHE A 31 14.65 2.33 9.64
N ALA A 32 15.76 2.33 10.38
CA ALA A 32 16.54 1.13 10.67
C ALA A 32 16.58 0.87 12.18
N ILE A 33 16.14 -0.31 12.63
CA ILE A 33 16.24 -0.72 14.03
C ILE A 33 17.66 -1.22 14.29
N ASN A 34 18.36 -0.54 15.20
CA ASN A 34 19.72 -0.86 15.58
C ASN A 34 19.77 -1.29 17.05
N TRP A 35 20.34 -2.47 17.31
CA TRP A 35 20.57 -2.99 18.66
C TRP A 35 21.73 -2.30 19.39
N THR A 36 22.61 -1.65 18.63
CA THR A 36 23.66 -0.74 19.10
C THR A 36 23.33 0.66 18.60
N PRO A 37 23.45 1.72 19.41
CA PRO A 37 23.17 3.08 18.93
C PRO A 37 24.13 3.48 17.80
N VAL A 38 23.58 3.66 16.60
CA VAL A 38 24.27 4.22 15.43
C VAL A 38 23.62 5.56 15.09
N PRO A 39 24.39 6.63 14.77
CA PRO A 39 23.81 7.86 14.24
C PRO A 39 22.97 7.62 12.98
N ALA A 40 22.02 8.52 12.67
CA ALA A 40 21.36 8.51 11.38
C ALA A 40 22.40 8.72 10.25
N GLN A 41 22.22 8.02 9.13
CA GLN A 41 23.09 8.11 7.95
C GLN A 41 22.24 8.21 6.69
N GLY A 42 22.59 9.12 5.78
CA GLY A 42 21.83 9.37 4.55
C GLY A 42 20.37 9.72 4.82
N GLU A 43 19.44 9.11 4.08
CA GLU A 43 17.99 9.25 4.30
C GLU A 43 17.42 8.36 5.42
N THR A 44 18.25 7.53 6.08
CA THR A 44 17.79 6.50 7.01
C THR A 44 17.87 6.94 8.47
N ILE A 45 16.71 6.94 9.14
CA ILE A 45 16.58 7.30 10.55
C ILE A 45 16.86 6.09 11.44
N SER A 46 17.88 6.20 12.30
CA SER A 46 18.21 5.17 13.27
C SER A 46 17.17 5.11 14.40
N LEU A 47 16.65 3.91 14.66
CA LEU A 47 15.80 3.57 15.81
C LEU A 47 16.61 2.70 16.77
N ASP A 48 16.95 3.24 17.94
CA ASP A 48 17.54 2.45 19.02
C ASP A 48 16.51 1.43 19.53
N ALA A 49 16.88 0.14 19.54
CA ALA A 49 16.01 -0.95 19.97
C ALA A 49 15.55 -0.84 21.44
N SER A 50 16.25 -0.08 22.28
CA SER A 50 15.88 0.20 23.67
C SER A 50 14.82 1.31 23.83
N GLY A 51 14.51 2.04 22.75
CA GLY A 51 13.55 3.15 22.71
C GLY A 51 14.19 4.49 22.38
N GLY A 52 13.41 5.58 22.42
CA GLY A 52 13.91 6.93 22.18
C GLY A 52 13.01 7.80 21.29
N PRO A 53 13.36 9.08 21.07
CA PRO A 53 12.49 10.04 20.38
C PRO A 53 12.22 9.70 18.91
N ALA A 54 13.10 8.95 18.25
CA ALA A 54 12.90 8.53 16.86
C ALA A 54 11.71 7.56 16.69
N TRP A 55 11.29 6.84 17.74
CA TRP A 55 10.08 6.03 17.71
C TRP A 55 8.80 6.86 17.61
N ALA A 56 8.78 8.08 18.16
CA ALA A 56 7.67 9.01 17.93
C ALA A 56 7.62 9.45 16.47
N MET A 57 8.78 9.71 15.84
CA MET A 57 8.83 10.00 14.40
C MET A 57 8.35 8.84 13.53
N LEU A 58 8.64 7.58 13.90
CA LEU A 58 8.06 6.41 13.24
C LEU A 58 6.53 6.39 13.39
N ALA A 59 6.02 6.61 14.61
CA ALA A 59 4.58 6.62 14.88
C ALA A 59 3.85 7.72 14.08
N ASP A 60 4.34 8.96 14.10
CA ASP A 60 3.78 10.08 13.32
C ASP A 60 3.80 9.77 11.81
N THR A 61 4.88 9.15 11.34
CA THR A 61 5.01 8.73 9.93
C THR A 61 4.01 7.63 9.57
N ALA A 62 3.73 6.69 10.47
CA ALA A 62 2.72 5.65 10.29
C ALA A 62 1.28 6.21 10.35
N VAL A 63 1.02 7.24 11.16
CA VAL A 63 -0.27 7.96 11.13
C VAL A 63 -0.43 8.69 9.79
N ALA A 64 0.65 9.24 9.24
CA ALA A 64 0.64 9.87 7.91
C ALA A 64 0.35 8.89 6.77
N THR A 65 0.84 7.64 6.82
CA THR A 65 0.46 6.61 5.84
C THR A 65 -0.99 6.14 6.00
N GLY A 66 -1.61 6.35 7.16
CA GLY A 66 -3.05 6.09 7.38
C GLY A 66 -3.99 7.19 6.90
N ALA A 67 -3.50 8.39 6.57
CA ALA A 67 -4.32 9.57 6.31
C ALA A 67 -5.02 9.55 4.93
N PHE A 68 -6.11 8.78 4.82
CA PHE A 68 -6.93 8.69 3.62
C PHE A 68 -7.58 10.05 3.25
N PRO A 69 -7.37 10.59 2.03
CA PRO A 69 -7.95 11.86 1.59
C PRO A 69 -9.46 11.95 1.81
N VAL A 70 -9.98 13.14 2.13
CA VAL A 70 -11.40 13.44 2.42
C VAL A 70 -11.94 12.83 3.73
N VAL A 71 -11.51 11.63 4.13
CA VAL A 71 -12.07 10.93 5.32
C VAL A 71 -11.26 11.19 6.59
N LEU A 72 -9.92 11.17 6.48
CA LEU A 72 -8.98 11.35 7.58
C LEU A 72 -8.13 12.61 7.36
N ALA A 73 -7.66 13.21 8.46
CA ALA A 73 -6.93 14.46 8.40
C ALA A 73 -5.51 14.26 7.84
N PRO A 74 -5.03 15.13 6.93
CA PRO A 74 -3.65 15.08 6.47
C PRO A 74 -2.68 15.37 7.62
N GLN A 75 -1.50 14.76 7.59
CA GLN A 75 -0.50 14.85 8.65
C GLN A 75 0.69 15.71 8.21
N VAL A 76 1.06 16.69 9.04
CA VAL A 76 2.26 17.48 8.81
C VAL A 76 3.45 16.80 9.48
N LEU A 77 4.44 16.39 8.70
CA LEU A 77 5.67 15.80 9.22
C LEU A 77 6.80 16.83 9.24
N GLY A 78 7.55 16.86 10.33
CA GLY A 78 8.82 17.57 10.46
C GLY A 78 9.98 16.70 9.96
N ARG A 79 10.82 17.29 9.10
CA ARG A 79 11.94 16.64 8.42
C ARG A 79 13.14 17.58 8.32
N THR A 80 14.26 17.07 7.83
CA THR A 80 15.42 17.88 7.43
C THR A 80 15.66 17.79 5.91
N ALA A 81 16.45 18.71 5.36
CA ALA A 81 16.88 18.65 3.96
C ALA A 81 17.78 17.43 3.69
N GLY A 82 18.54 16.97 4.69
CA GLY A 82 19.38 15.76 4.61
C GLY A 82 18.61 14.49 4.25
N GLU A 83 17.36 14.35 4.72
CA GLU A 83 16.46 13.23 4.36
C GLU A 83 16.12 13.14 2.86
N TYR A 84 16.44 14.19 2.08
CA TYR A 84 16.24 14.22 0.63
C TYR A 84 17.55 14.43 -0.14
N ASN A 85 18.50 15.22 0.38
CA ASN A 85 19.80 15.45 -0.26
C ASN A 85 20.55 14.13 -0.45
N HIS A 86 20.46 13.21 0.51
CA HIS A 86 21.08 11.88 0.49
C HIS A 86 20.10 10.77 0.09
N ARG A 87 19.05 11.10 -0.66
CA ARG A 87 18.03 10.12 -1.09
C ARG A 87 18.59 9.24 -2.21
N LEU A 88 18.50 7.93 -2.02
CA LEU A 88 19.02 6.90 -2.90
C LEU A 88 17.98 6.48 -3.95
N TRP A 89 18.34 6.62 -5.22
CA TRP A 89 17.51 6.23 -6.35
C TRP A 89 18.10 5.00 -7.03
N ARG A 90 17.24 4.12 -7.55
CA ARG A 90 17.68 3.07 -8.47
C ARG A 90 17.67 3.59 -9.89
N ILE A 91 18.79 3.40 -10.57
CA ILE A 91 19.02 3.86 -11.93
C ILE A 91 19.38 2.64 -12.77
N SER A 92 18.68 2.45 -13.89
CA SER A 92 18.99 1.39 -14.85
C SER A 92 20.34 1.67 -15.52
N GLN A 93 21.17 0.64 -15.64
CA GLN A 93 22.48 0.74 -16.29
C GLN A 93 22.37 0.49 -17.80
N ASP A 94 23.02 1.34 -18.60
CA ASP A 94 23.04 1.23 -20.07
C ASP A 94 23.80 -0.02 -20.55
N ASP A 95 24.85 -0.45 -19.82
CA ASP A 95 25.64 -1.65 -20.10
C ASP A 95 25.75 -2.55 -18.84
N PRO A 96 24.77 -3.45 -18.60
CA PRO A 96 24.74 -4.30 -17.42
C PRO A 96 25.94 -5.26 -17.37
N THR A 97 26.82 -5.08 -16.38
CA THR A 97 27.97 -5.96 -16.20
C THR A 97 27.50 -7.35 -15.72
N CYS A 98 27.77 -8.39 -16.52
CA CYS A 98 27.39 -9.78 -16.22
C CYS A 98 28.61 -10.61 -15.78
N VAL A 99 28.56 -11.21 -14.59
CA VAL A 99 29.55 -12.17 -14.08
C VAL A 99 28.83 -13.44 -13.64
N ASP A 100 29.29 -14.61 -14.10
CA ASP A 100 28.68 -15.92 -13.79
C ASP A 100 27.16 -15.99 -13.99
N GLY A 101 26.67 -15.38 -15.08
CA GLY A 101 25.24 -15.31 -15.42
C GLY A 101 24.42 -14.33 -14.56
N LYS A 102 25.05 -13.55 -13.68
CA LYS A 102 24.41 -12.51 -12.86
C LYS A 102 24.77 -11.13 -13.41
N CYS A 103 23.79 -10.46 -14.00
CA CYS A 103 23.95 -9.11 -14.56
C CYS A 103 23.52 -8.04 -13.54
N VAL A 104 24.35 -7.00 -13.39
CA VAL A 104 24.05 -5.80 -12.59
C VAL A 104 23.30 -4.81 -13.47
N CYS A 105 21.97 -4.93 -13.54
CA CYS A 105 21.14 -4.08 -14.42
C CYS A 105 20.74 -2.73 -13.79
N GLU A 106 20.96 -2.55 -12.50
CA GLU A 106 20.59 -1.35 -11.74
C GLU A 106 21.69 -0.98 -10.74
N THR A 107 21.99 0.30 -10.62
CA THR A 107 22.78 0.88 -9.52
C THR A 107 21.88 1.60 -8.53
N THR A 108 22.40 1.83 -7.33
CA THR A 108 21.78 2.72 -6.33
C THR A 108 22.67 3.94 -6.18
N GLU A 109 22.15 5.14 -6.46
CA GLU A 109 22.91 6.40 -6.50
C GLU A 109 22.15 7.52 -5.77
N GLU A 110 22.88 8.45 -5.16
CA GLU A 110 22.29 9.63 -4.51
C GLU A 110 21.84 10.63 -5.58
N MET A 111 20.59 11.11 -5.50
CA MET A 111 20.10 12.20 -6.33
C MET A 111 19.40 13.25 -5.45
N ALA A 112 20.11 14.35 -5.21
CA ALA A 112 19.61 15.47 -4.43
C ALA A 112 18.53 16.27 -5.20
N PRO A 113 17.54 16.87 -4.50
CA PRO A 113 16.53 17.72 -5.11
C PRO A 113 17.11 18.97 -5.79
N ALA A 114 16.41 19.47 -6.79
CA ALA A 114 16.72 20.72 -7.49
C ALA A 114 16.20 21.95 -6.72
N TRP A 115 16.67 22.11 -5.48
CA TRP A 115 16.32 23.20 -4.55
C TRP A 115 17.55 24.00 -4.08
N ASN A 116 17.32 25.12 -3.41
CA ASN A 116 18.38 26.03 -2.96
C ASN A 116 19.07 25.62 -1.64
N VAL A 117 18.78 24.42 -1.11
CA VAL A 117 19.32 23.89 0.16
C VAL A 117 20.05 22.55 0.01
N THR A 118 20.48 22.23 -1.23
CA THR A 118 21.40 21.12 -1.50
C THR A 118 22.68 21.28 -0.70
N GLY A 119 23.09 20.22 0.03
CA GLY A 119 24.24 20.25 0.94
C GLY A 119 24.02 20.98 2.27
N GLN A 120 22.82 21.50 2.54
CA GLN A 120 22.46 22.16 3.80
C GLN A 120 21.55 21.26 4.66
N ASP A 121 22.06 20.10 5.02
CA ASP A 121 21.24 18.98 5.51
C ASP A 121 20.41 19.26 6.77
N GLY A 122 20.86 20.20 7.61
CA GLY A 122 20.16 20.62 8.83
C GLY A 122 18.96 21.56 8.62
N VAL A 123 18.69 22.02 7.39
CA VAL A 123 17.55 22.91 7.12
C VAL A 123 16.22 22.18 7.40
N PRO A 124 15.32 22.72 8.24
CA PRO A 124 14.05 22.08 8.55
C PRO A 124 13.09 22.16 7.36
N VAL A 125 12.50 21.01 7.01
CA VAL A 125 11.49 20.84 5.96
C VAL A 125 10.18 20.39 6.60
N ARG A 126 9.05 20.86 6.07
CA ARG A 126 7.71 20.42 6.48
C ARG A 126 6.97 19.87 5.27
N THR A 127 6.44 18.66 5.38
CA THR A 127 5.59 18.06 4.33
C THR A 127 4.16 17.91 4.83
N LEU A 128 3.19 18.11 3.93
CA LEU A 128 1.78 17.85 4.20
C LEU A 128 1.42 16.52 3.53
N ASN A 129 1.18 15.50 4.33
CA ASN A 129 1.14 14.12 3.86
C ASN A 129 -0.28 13.55 3.95
N VAL A 130 -0.64 12.78 2.93
CA VAL A 130 -1.81 11.90 2.88
C VAL A 130 -1.36 10.53 2.38
N ASP A 131 -2.08 9.47 2.71
CA ASP A 131 -2.03 8.23 1.92
C ASP A 131 -3.31 7.41 2.13
N GLY A 132 -3.48 6.78 3.29
CA GLY A 132 -4.58 5.82 3.53
C GLY A 132 -4.53 4.61 2.59
N GLY A 133 -3.35 4.29 2.05
CA GLY A 133 -3.21 3.26 1.03
C GLY A 133 -3.77 3.67 -0.33
N ALA A 134 -3.75 4.96 -0.67
CA ALA A 134 -4.05 5.42 -2.03
C ALA A 134 -2.87 5.13 -2.98
N THR A 135 -1.64 5.19 -2.49
CA THR A 135 -0.42 5.01 -3.28
C THR A 135 0.49 3.92 -2.72
N ASN A 136 0.92 2.98 -3.57
CA ASN A 136 1.87 1.90 -3.24
C ASN A 136 1.47 1.10 -1.98
N ASN A 137 0.19 0.74 -1.87
CA ASN A 137 -0.40 0.13 -0.66
C ASN A 137 0.09 -1.30 -0.36
N SER A 138 0.86 -1.90 -1.28
CA SER A 138 1.67 -3.08 -1.03
C SER A 138 3.08 -2.74 -1.49
N PRO A 139 3.96 -2.20 -0.63
CA PRO A 139 5.30 -1.72 -0.98
C PRO A 139 6.28 -2.91 -1.15
N PHE A 140 5.88 -3.86 -1.99
CA PHE A 140 6.55 -5.12 -2.25
C PHE A 140 7.97 -4.89 -2.74
N GLU A 141 8.15 -4.00 -3.73
CA GLU A 141 9.49 -3.63 -4.20
C GLU A 141 10.36 -3.06 -3.06
N CYS A 142 9.87 -2.16 -2.20
CA CYS A 142 10.68 -1.63 -1.09
C CYS A 142 11.20 -2.75 -0.17
N ALA A 143 10.35 -3.72 0.19
CA ALA A 143 10.77 -4.89 0.98
C ALA A 143 11.73 -5.81 0.20
N ARG A 144 11.45 -6.06 -1.09
CA ARG A 144 12.29 -6.90 -1.95
C ARG A 144 13.69 -6.30 -2.15
N LEU A 145 13.76 -4.99 -2.30
CA LEU A 145 14.99 -4.22 -2.48
C LEU A 145 15.85 -4.28 -1.21
N ALA A 146 15.26 -3.96 -0.05
CA ALA A 146 15.93 -4.09 1.25
C ALA A 146 16.46 -5.52 1.47
N LEU A 147 15.67 -6.55 1.14
CA LEU A 147 16.13 -7.94 1.20
C LEU A 147 17.28 -8.23 0.23
N ALA A 148 17.26 -7.74 -1.01
CA ALA A 148 18.32 -7.97 -2.00
C ALA A 148 19.66 -7.36 -1.55
N ASP A 149 19.61 -6.24 -0.82
CA ASP A 149 20.80 -5.55 -0.31
C ASP A 149 21.35 -6.14 1.02
N LEU A 150 20.61 -7.04 1.70
CA LEU A 150 21.12 -7.77 2.88
C LEU A 150 22.34 -8.66 2.55
N PRO A 151 23.36 -8.76 3.43
CA PRO A 151 24.49 -9.67 3.27
C PRO A 151 24.08 -11.16 3.19
N PRO A 152 24.62 -11.95 2.23
CA PRO A 152 25.42 -11.53 1.10
C PRO A 152 24.56 -10.76 0.08
N ARG A 153 25.03 -9.57 -0.33
CA ARG A 153 24.33 -8.68 -1.25
C ARG A 153 24.13 -9.38 -2.61
N GLN A 154 22.92 -9.33 -3.14
CA GLN A 154 22.62 -9.89 -4.45
C GLN A 154 23.12 -8.95 -5.55
N ALA A 155 24.21 -9.32 -6.22
CA ALA A 155 24.82 -8.50 -7.28
C ALA A 155 23.84 -8.11 -8.39
N SER A 156 22.89 -8.98 -8.73
CA SER A 156 21.85 -8.70 -9.72
C SER A 156 20.74 -7.75 -9.24
N GLY A 157 20.77 -7.30 -7.98
CA GLY A 157 19.70 -6.49 -7.38
C GLY A 157 18.38 -7.24 -7.16
N HIS A 158 18.38 -8.57 -7.29
CA HIS A 158 17.20 -9.44 -7.28
C HIS A 158 17.33 -10.62 -6.30
N ASN A 159 16.23 -10.96 -5.64
CA ASN A 159 16.14 -12.17 -4.81
C ASN A 159 16.20 -13.44 -5.70
N PRO A 160 16.94 -14.50 -5.32
CA PRO A 160 16.98 -15.75 -6.07
C PRO A 160 15.59 -16.39 -6.14
N ARG A 161 15.14 -16.75 -7.36
CA ARG A 161 13.75 -17.17 -7.62
C ARG A 161 13.52 -18.67 -7.51
N ASP A 162 14.50 -19.45 -7.94
CA ASP A 162 14.49 -20.92 -7.95
C ASP A 162 14.24 -21.49 -6.55
N PRO A 163 13.33 -22.47 -6.35
CA PRO A 163 13.01 -23.02 -5.03
C PRO A 163 14.20 -23.69 -4.32
N GLU A 164 15.22 -24.14 -5.04
CA GLU A 164 16.45 -24.69 -4.47
C GLU A 164 17.47 -23.61 -4.06
N LEU A 165 17.39 -22.41 -4.64
CA LEU A 165 18.36 -21.33 -4.44
C LEU A 165 17.79 -20.12 -3.68
N ALA A 166 16.47 -20.03 -3.51
CA ALA A 166 15.80 -18.96 -2.79
C ALA A 166 16.27 -18.91 -1.32
N ASP A 167 16.93 -17.81 -0.96
CA ASP A 167 17.43 -17.53 0.40
C ASP A 167 16.66 -16.41 1.11
N ARG A 168 15.81 -15.67 0.37
CA ARG A 168 15.03 -14.53 0.86
C ARG A 168 13.78 -14.32 0.02
N ALA A 169 12.66 -14.01 0.66
CA ALA A 169 11.37 -13.84 0.00
C ALA A 169 10.52 -12.74 0.65
N VAL A 170 9.65 -12.12 -0.14
CA VAL A 170 8.62 -11.18 0.37
C VAL A 170 7.27 -11.89 0.36
N VAL A 171 6.55 -11.83 1.48
CA VAL A 171 5.17 -12.29 1.62
C VAL A 171 4.24 -11.08 1.66
N SER A 172 3.44 -10.88 0.61
CA SER A 172 2.41 -9.84 0.57
C SER A 172 1.12 -10.38 1.21
N ILE A 173 0.65 -9.70 2.26
CA ILE A 173 -0.56 -10.06 3.00
C ILE A 173 -1.71 -9.17 2.54
N ALA A 174 -2.78 -9.79 2.05
CA ALA A 174 -3.98 -9.14 1.50
C ALA A 174 -3.67 -7.95 0.57
N PRO A 175 -2.82 -8.11 -0.47
CA PRO A 175 -2.72 -7.10 -1.52
C PRO A 175 -4.13 -6.90 -2.10
N LEU A 176 -4.58 -5.64 -2.16
CA LEU A 176 -5.97 -5.28 -2.42
C LEU A 176 -6.52 -6.04 -3.62
N SER A 177 -7.48 -6.92 -3.34
CA SER A 177 -7.99 -7.89 -4.29
C SER A 177 -9.20 -7.32 -5.02
N SER A 178 -9.18 -7.29 -6.34
CA SER A 178 -10.36 -6.96 -7.14
C SER A 178 -11.31 -8.16 -7.23
N PRO A 179 -12.62 -7.95 -7.48
CA PRO A 179 -13.57 -9.03 -7.72
C PRO A 179 -13.08 -9.98 -8.81
N THR A 180 -13.22 -11.29 -8.58
CA THR A 180 -12.64 -12.38 -9.39
C THR A 180 -13.35 -12.64 -10.73
N SER A 181 -13.91 -11.60 -11.36
CA SER A 181 -14.58 -11.77 -12.64
C SER A 181 -13.58 -12.16 -13.74
N LYS A 182 -13.90 -13.26 -14.42
CA LYS A 182 -13.21 -13.70 -15.65
C LYS A 182 -13.81 -13.06 -16.91
N SER A 183 -14.85 -12.23 -16.78
CA SER A 183 -15.45 -11.53 -17.92
C SER A 183 -14.65 -10.28 -18.28
N ILE A 184 -14.73 -9.89 -19.55
CA ILE A 184 -14.37 -8.52 -19.95
C ILE A 184 -15.25 -7.55 -19.13
N PRO A 185 -14.71 -6.48 -18.53
CA PRO A 185 -15.52 -5.47 -17.86
C PRO A 185 -16.49 -4.78 -18.83
N PRO A 186 -17.73 -4.49 -18.44
CA PRO A 186 -18.64 -3.69 -19.26
C PRO A 186 -18.09 -2.27 -19.45
N LEU A 187 -18.50 -1.60 -20.54
CA LEU A 187 -18.23 -0.18 -20.70
C LEU A 187 -18.90 0.61 -19.55
N PRO A 188 -18.19 1.59 -18.96
CA PRO A 188 -18.75 2.41 -17.89
C PRO A 188 -19.75 3.45 -18.41
N GLU A 189 -20.52 4.04 -17.49
CA GLU A 189 -21.43 5.14 -17.80
C GLU A 189 -20.68 6.41 -18.24
N GLU A 190 -21.06 6.99 -19.38
CA GLU A 190 -20.33 8.07 -20.07
C GLU A 190 -20.62 9.49 -19.55
N HIS A 191 -21.45 9.65 -18.52
CA HIS A 191 -21.85 10.97 -18.06
C HIS A 191 -20.80 11.59 -17.11
N LEU A 192 -20.54 12.90 -17.23
CA LEU A 192 -19.35 13.56 -16.67
C LEU A 192 -19.10 13.32 -15.16
N THR A 193 -20.14 13.23 -14.33
CA THR A 193 -19.98 12.96 -12.89
C THR A 193 -19.58 11.52 -12.59
N ALA A 194 -20.10 10.55 -13.35
CA ALA A 194 -19.66 9.16 -13.25
C ALA A 194 -18.21 9.02 -13.75
N LEU A 195 -17.88 9.62 -14.91
CA LEU A 195 -16.52 9.64 -15.44
C LEU A 195 -15.51 10.22 -14.45
N LEU A 196 -15.83 11.33 -13.77
CA LEU A 196 -14.93 11.92 -12.76
C LEU A 196 -14.73 10.98 -11.56
N GLY A 197 -15.81 10.36 -11.06
CA GLY A 197 -15.73 9.41 -9.95
C GLY A 197 -14.95 8.14 -10.30
N GLN A 198 -15.19 7.59 -11.49
CA GLN A 198 -14.48 6.44 -12.04
C GLN A 198 -13.01 6.76 -12.31
N PHE A 199 -12.68 7.95 -12.82
CA PHE A 199 -11.30 8.38 -13.05
C PHE A 199 -10.52 8.48 -11.73
N ILE A 200 -11.12 9.04 -10.68
CA ILE A 200 -10.51 9.06 -9.33
C ILE A 200 -10.31 7.62 -8.81
N GLN A 201 -11.30 6.73 -8.99
CA GLN A 201 -11.16 5.32 -8.60
C GLN A 201 -10.08 4.60 -9.42
N ALA A 202 -9.98 4.86 -10.72
CA ALA A 202 -8.98 4.28 -11.61
C ALA A 202 -7.57 4.76 -11.24
N LEU A 203 -7.39 6.05 -10.97
CA LEU A 203 -6.13 6.61 -10.46
C LEU A 203 -5.72 5.91 -9.16
N VAL A 204 -6.62 5.82 -8.18
CA VAL A 204 -6.36 5.18 -6.88
C VAL A 204 -6.06 3.68 -7.05
N ALA A 205 -6.80 2.96 -7.90
CA ALA A 205 -6.57 1.55 -8.16
C ALA A 205 -5.22 1.32 -8.85
N GLN A 206 -4.91 2.10 -9.89
CA GLN A 206 -3.63 2.04 -10.59
C GLN A 206 -2.45 2.38 -9.68
N SER A 207 -2.58 3.40 -8.82
CA SER A 207 -1.51 3.77 -7.88
C SER A 207 -1.36 2.79 -6.71
N ARG A 208 -2.31 1.87 -6.50
CA ARG A 208 -2.21 0.80 -5.47
C ARG A 208 -1.43 -0.42 -5.95
N THR A 209 -1.48 -0.75 -7.25
CA THR A 209 -1.03 -2.04 -7.79
C THR A 209 0.27 -1.94 -8.59
N GLN A 210 1.26 -2.75 -8.22
CA GLN A 210 2.48 -3.00 -9.00
C GLN A 210 2.22 -4.13 -10.01
N GLY A 211 1.65 -3.77 -11.17
CA GLY A 211 1.28 -4.74 -12.23
C GLY A 211 2.48 -5.53 -12.79
N GLU A 212 3.67 -4.93 -12.75
CA GLU A 212 4.95 -5.48 -13.20
C GLU A 212 5.35 -6.79 -12.51
N ASN A 213 4.89 -7.03 -11.27
CA ASN A 213 5.22 -8.25 -10.53
C ASN A 213 4.21 -9.40 -10.76
N LEU A 214 3.04 -9.16 -11.36
CA LEU A 214 1.93 -10.12 -11.41
C LEU A 214 2.35 -11.50 -11.95
N LYS A 215 3.04 -11.55 -13.09
CA LYS A 215 3.50 -12.81 -13.71
C LYS A 215 4.44 -13.60 -12.81
N LEU A 216 5.38 -12.92 -12.12
CA LEU A 216 6.34 -13.57 -11.22
C LEU A 216 5.74 -13.95 -9.87
N THR A 217 4.59 -13.38 -9.52
CA THR A 217 3.83 -13.68 -8.30
C THR A 217 2.83 -14.81 -8.52
N SER A 218 2.37 -15.03 -9.75
CA SER A 218 1.51 -16.16 -10.13
C SER A 218 2.27 -17.43 -10.54
N ASP A 219 3.61 -17.38 -10.60
CA ASP A 219 4.44 -18.49 -11.08
C ASP A 219 4.83 -19.42 -9.91
N PRO A 220 4.41 -20.70 -9.90
CA PRO A 220 4.66 -21.62 -8.79
C PRO A 220 6.14 -21.98 -8.64
N THR A 221 6.97 -21.69 -9.65
CA THR A 221 8.43 -21.91 -9.61
C THR A 221 9.19 -20.75 -8.96
N VAL A 222 8.52 -19.66 -8.56
CA VAL A 222 9.16 -18.46 -7.99
C VAL A 222 9.01 -18.39 -6.46
N ALA A 223 9.94 -19.02 -5.75
CA ALA A 223 9.94 -19.09 -4.29
C ALA A 223 10.35 -17.79 -3.56
N SER A 224 10.65 -16.71 -4.30
CA SER A 224 11.04 -15.40 -3.74
C SER A 224 9.88 -14.44 -3.51
N ARG A 225 8.67 -14.80 -3.94
CA ARG A 225 7.48 -13.94 -3.87
C ARG A 225 6.29 -14.79 -3.45
N TRP A 226 5.55 -14.34 -2.46
CA TRP A 226 4.37 -15.04 -1.99
C TRP A 226 3.23 -14.06 -1.77
N VAL A 227 2.00 -14.51 -2.03
CA VAL A 227 0.78 -13.75 -1.73
C VAL A 227 -0.14 -14.63 -0.91
N THR A 228 -0.70 -14.07 0.15
CA THR A 228 -1.91 -14.58 0.78
C THR A 228 -3.01 -13.53 0.62
N ALA A 229 -4.08 -13.88 -0.08
CA ALA A 229 -5.22 -12.99 -0.35
C ALA A 229 -6.50 -13.55 0.31
N PRO A 230 -7.43 -12.69 0.74
CA PRO A 230 -8.70 -13.15 1.28
C PRO A 230 -9.57 -13.78 0.19
N THR A 231 -10.01 -15.00 0.40
CA THR A 231 -10.93 -15.70 -0.50
C THR A 231 -12.31 -15.86 0.14
N SER A 232 -13.35 -15.88 -0.68
CA SER A 232 -14.72 -16.21 -0.27
C SER A 232 -15.14 -17.52 -0.94
N ASP A 233 -15.85 -18.37 -0.19
CA ASP A 233 -16.44 -19.61 -0.71
C ASP A 233 -17.56 -19.35 -1.74
N ALA A 234 -18.10 -18.12 -1.78
CA ALA A 234 -19.09 -17.70 -2.76
C ALA A 234 -18.44 -16.85 -3.87
N ALA A 235 -18.57 -17.31 -5.12
CA ALA A 235 -18.06 -16.59 -6.30
C ALA A 235 -18.60 -15.15 -6.39
N ASN A 236 -17.76 -14.22 -6.84
CA ASN A 236 -18.07 -12.79 -7.01
C ASN A 236 -18.52 -12.05 -5.74
N THR A 237 -18.26 -12.60 -4.54
CA THR A 237 -18.51 -11.90 -3.28
C THR A 237 -17.20 -11.34 -2.71
N GLU A 238 -17.25 -10.11 -2.20
CA GLU A 238 -16.16 -9.54 -1.42
C GLU A 238 -15.90 -10.42 -0.18
N ALA A 239 -14.64 -10.78 0.03
CA ALA A 239 -14.22 -11.68 1.09
C ALA A 239 -14.05 -10.92 2.42
N LEU A 240 -13.63 -9.65 2.40
CA LEU A 240 -13.46 -8.84 3.61
C LEU A 240 -14.71 -8.01 3.92
N ALA A 241 -15.32 -8.20 5.08
CA ALA A 241 -16.41 -7.35 5.54
C ALA A 241 -15.93 -5.90 5.77
N GLY A 242 -14.68 -5.72 6.15
CA GLY A 242 -14.02 -4.42 6.29
C GLY A 242 -13.80 -3.68 4.97
N ALA A 243 -13.79 -4.37 3.81
CA ALA A 243 -13.65 -3.75 2.49
C ALA A 243 -14.87 -2.90 2.08
N LEU A 244 -16.01 -3.06 2.77
CA LEU A 244 -17.21 -2.22 2.61
C LEU A 244 -16.86 -0.72 2.61
N LEU A 245 -17.51 0.04 1.72
CA LEU A 245 -17.29 1.47 1.52
C LEU A 245 -15.82 1.85 1.21
N GLY A 246 -15.06 0.95 0.58
CA GLY A 246 -13.68 1.21 0.14
C GLY A 246 -12.66 1.06 1.27
N ALA A 247 -12.73 -0.06 2.00
CA ALA A 247 -11.94 -0.37 3.20
C ALA A 247 -12.31 0.38 4.49
N PHE A 248 -13.49 1.02 4.53
CA PHE A 248 -13.96 1.74 5.73
C PHE A 248 -14.88 0.93 6.65
N GLY A 249 -15.41 -0.22 6.21
CA GLY A 249 -16.22 -1.13 7.03
C GLY A 249 -15.56 -1.47 8.37
N GLY A 250 -14.24 -1.66 8.38
CA GLY A 250 -13.48 -1.95 9.59
C GLY A 250 -13.57 -0.87 10.68
N PHE A 251 -13.79 0.40 10.33
CA PHE A 251 -14.02 1.49 11.30
C PHE A 251 -15.47 1.53 11.79
N ILE A 252 -16.39 1.09 10.93
CA ILE A 252 -17.84 1.21 11.09
C ILE A 252 -18.35 0.18 12.10
N ALA A 253 -17.95 -1.09 12.01
CA ALA A 253 -18.44 -2.14 12.90
C ALA A 253 -17.32 -3.03 13.46
N GLN A 254 -17.33 -3.29 14.77
CA GLN A 254 -16.41 -4.24 15.40
C GLN A 254 -16.52 -5.64 14.80
N ARG A 255 -17.75 -6.12 14.52
CA ARG A 255 -17.96 -7.47 13.99
C ARG A 255 -17.39 -7.71 12.60
N PHE A 256 -17.20 -6.66 11.80
CA PHE A 256 -16.48 -6.76 10.53
C PHE A 256 -14.99 -7.02 10.78
N ARG A 257 -14.38 -6.36 11.78
CA ARG A 257 -13.01 -6.66 12.20
C ARG A 257 -12.88 -8.06 12.79
N GLU A 258 -13.87 -8.54 13.54
CA GLU A 258 -13.90 -9.90 14.09
C GLU A 258 -13.96 -10.95 12.98
N HIS A 259 -14.86 -10.78 12.01
CA HIS A 259 -14.95 -11.62 10.82
C HIS A 259 -13.60 -11.64 10.06
N ASP A 260 -13.08 -10.47 9.71
CA ASP A 260 -11.86 -10.34 8.90
C ASP A 260 -10.63 -10.87 9.66
N TYR A 261 -10.62 -10.77 10.99
CA TYR A 261 -9.59 -11.40 11.84
C TYR A 261 -9.65 -12.92 11.78
N GLN A 262 -10.83 -13.55 11.88
CA GLN A 262 -10.94 -15.02 11.76
C GLN A 262 -10.64 -15.50 10.34
N LEU A 263 -11.06 -14.76 9.31
CA LEU A 263 -10.72 -15.04 7.92
C LEU A 263 -9.21 -14.88 7.67
N GLY A 264 -8.58 -13.84 8.21
CA GLY A 264 -7.12 -13.66 8.17
C GLY A 264 -6.37 -14.82 8.84
N ARG A 265 -6.85 -15.30 9.99
CA ARG A 265 -6.31 -16.49 10.67
C ARG A 265 -6.47 -17.77 9.84
N ARG A 266 -7.66 -18.01 9.26
CA ARG A 266 -7.94 -19.11 8.31
C ARG A 266 -6.94 -19.12 7.14
N ASN A 267 -6.80 -17.97 6.49
CA ASN A 267 -5.96 -17.83 5.30
C ASN A 267 -4.48 -17.99 5.65
N CYS A 268 -4.03 -17.42 6.78
CA CYS A 268 -2.68 -17.63 7.31
C CYS A 268 -2.41 -19.11 7.63
N GLN A 269 -3.34 -19.79 8.31
CA GLN A 269 -3.21 -21.23 8.60
C GLN A 269 -3.02 -22.04 7.31
N ARG A 270 -3.91 -21.87 6.31
CA ARG A 270 -3.81 -22.58 5.03
C ARG A 270 -2.54 -22.21 4.25
N PHE A 271 -2.18 -20.93 4.22
CA PHE A 271 -0.95 -20.44 3.60
C PHE A 271 0.29 -21.17 4.15
N LEU A 272 0.40 -21.28 5.47
CA LEU A 272 1.53 -21.93 6.14
C LEU A 272 1.53 -23.46 6.03
N THR A 273 0.36 -24.11 5.88
CA THR A 273 0.27 -25.59 5.78
C THR A 273 0.26 -26.14 4.36
N SER A 274 0.07 -25.31 3.34
CA SER A 274 -0.22 -25.78 1.98
C SER A 274 0.51 -25.04 0.87
N TYR A 275 1.15 -23.90 1.15
CA TYR A 275 1.86 -23.10 0.14
C TYR A 275 3.26 -22.70 0.59
N PHE A 276 3.41 -22.12 1.79
CA PHE A 276 4.65 -21.47 2.23
C PHE A 276 5.74 -22.45 2.71
N GLY A 277 6.38 -23.13 1.76
CA GLY A 277 7.43 -24.11 2.00
C GLY A 277 8.43 -24.21 0.86
N LEU A 278 9.56 -24.84 1.14
CA LEU A 278 10.65 -25.08 0.19
C LEU A 278 10.98 -26.58 0.12
N PRO A 279 11.55 -27.07 -1.00
CA PRO A 279 12.09 -28.42 -1.04
C PRO A 279 13.29 -28.53 -0.09
N TRP A 280 13.53 -29.72 0.47
CA TRP A 280 14.68 -29.97 1.34
C TRP A 280 16.05 -29.82 0.65
N SER A 281 16.10 -29.78 -0.69
CA SER A 281 17.29 -29.46 -1.47
C SER A 281 17.65 -27.95 -1.43
N ASN A 282 16.77 -27.10 -0.90
CA ASN A 282 17.01 -25.66 -0.79
C ASN A 282 18.28 -25.31 0.01
N VAL A 283 18.94 -24.22 -0.39
CA VAL A 283 20.17 -23.69 0.25
C VAL A 283 20.04 -23.40 1.74
N ILE A 284 18.88 -22.96 2.24
CA ILE A 284 18.61 -22.78 3.68
C ILE A 284 18.46 -24.15 4.34
N MET A 285 17.59 -25.01 3.79
CA MET A 285 17.25 -26.32 4.37
C MET A 285 18.49 -27.22 4.52
N ARG A 286 19.43 -27.16 3.57
CA ARG A 286 20.71 -27.89 3.62
C ARG A 286 21.63 -27.45 4.77
N GLN A 287 21.51 -26.22 5.27
CA GLN A 287 22.35 -25.71 6.37
C GLN A 287 21.95 -26.28 7.74
N CYS A 288 20.74 -26.83 7.89
CA CYS A 288 20.22 -27.31 9.17
C CYS A 288 20.90 -28.58 9.71
N GLN A 289 21.77 -29.25 8.93
CA GLN A 289 22.61 -30.40 9.35
C GLN A 289 21.85 -31.52 10.10
N LEU A 290 20.57 -31.73 9.75
CA LEU A 290 19.72 -32.73 10.38
C LEU A 290 20.11 -34.15 9.97
N SER A 291 20.02 -35.11 10.90
CA SER A 291 20.10 -36.53 10.57
C SER A 291 18.92 -36.94 9.69
N GLU A 292 19.11 -37.98 8.87
CA GLU A 292 18.07 -38.50 7.97
C GLU A 292 16.79 -38.88 8.73
N ALA A 293 16.93 -39.53 9.89
CA ALA A 293 15.81 -39.88 10.76
C ALA A 293 15.06 -38.66 11.31
N ALA A 294 15.78 -37.59 11.71
CA ALA A 294 15.16 -36.36 12.18
C ALA A 294 14.42 -35.64 11.05
N ARG A 295 15.03 -35.56 9.86
CA ARG A 295 14.42 -34.99 8.65
C ARG A 295 13.18 -35.77 8.23
N ALA A 296 13.22 -37.10 8.21
CA ALA A 296 12.07 -37.94 7.89
C ALA A 296 10.92 -37.78 8.88
N HIS A 297 11.22 -37.70 10.20
CA HIS A 297 10.21 -37.45 11.22
C HIS A 297 9.56 -36.06 11.08
N LEU A 298 10.36 -35.02 10.83
CA LEU A 298 9.86 -33.67 10.59
C LEU A 298 9.03 -33.57 9.31
N ASP A 299 9.46 -34.19 8.22
CA ASP A 299 8.69 -34.21 6.96
C ASP A 299 7.37 -34.96 7.11
N ALA A 300 7.36 -36.13 7.75
CA ALA A 300 6.14 -36.87 8.04
C ALA A 300 5.16 -36.09 8.93
N THR A 301 5.68 -35.23 9.81
CA THR A 301 4.85 -34.42 10.73
C THR A 301 4.37 -33.12 10.08
N TYR A 302 5.22 -32.39 9.37
CA TYR A 302 4.98 -31.00 8.92
C TYR A 302 5.01 -30.81 7.40
N GLY A 303 5.64 -31.70 6.64
CA GLY A 303 5.75 -31.58 5.19
C GLY A 303 4.38 -31.71 4.51
N PHE A 304 4.23 -31.02 3.39
CA PHE A 304 3.05 -31.04 2.55
C PHE A 304 3.43 -31.22 1.07
N ASN A 305 2.46 -31.58 0.24
CA ASN A 305 2.65 -31.64 -1.20
C ASN A 305 2.19 -30.29 -1.77
N ALA A 306 2.96 -29.71 -2.70
CA ALA A 306 2.50 -28.55 -3.46
C ALA A 306 1.15 -28.87 -4.14
N GLU A 307 0.23 -27.91 -4.14
CA GLU A 307 -0.98 -28.01 -4.98
C GLU A 307 -0.56 -28.10 -6.46
N LYS A 308 -1.16 -29.01 -7.22
CA LYS A 308 -0.87 -29.16 -8.65
C LYS A 308 -1.58 -28.08 -9.45
N GLU A 309 -0.94 -27.57 -10.52
CA GLU A 309 -1.63 -26.75 -11.52
C GLU A 309 -2.37 -27.64 -12.54
N HIS A 310 -1.75 -28.76 -12.95
CA HIS A 310 -2.35 -29.75 -13.83
C HIS A 310 -2.40 -31.15 -13.21
N PRO A 311 -3.42 -31.99 -13.53
CA PRO A 311 -3.58 -33.32 -12.95
C PRO A 311 -2.36 -34.23 -13.12
N ASP A 312 -1.60 -34.03 -14.19
CA ASP A 312 -0.45 -34.86 -14.58
C ASP A 312 0.87 -34.42 -13.92
N ASP A 313 0.92 -33.25 -13.26
CA ASP A 313 2.15 -32.74 -12.64
C ASP A 313 2.64 -33.66 -11.51
N SER A 314 3.95 -33.86 -11.39
CA SER A 314 4.53 -34.51 -10.22
C SER A 314 4.38 -33.61 -8.99
N THR A 315 3.79 -34.12 -7.90
CA THR A 315 3.70 -33.34 -6.65
C THR A 315 5.07 -33.16 -6.01
N THR A 316 5.60 -31.94 -6.02
CA THR A 316 6.79 -31.60 -5.24
C THR A 316 6.47 -31.66 -3.75
N ARG A 317 7.29 -32.40 -2.99
CA ARG A 317 7.22 -32.45 -1.53
C ARG A 317 7.94 -31.23 -0.95
N LEU A 318 7.24 -30.44 -0.15
CA LEU A 318 7.72 -29.21 0.45
C LEU A 318 7.71 -29.31 1.98
N PHE A 319 8.69 -28.66 2.61
CA PHE A 319 8.73 -28.45 4.06
C PHE A 319 8.36 -27.01 4.39
N PRO A 320 7.42 -26.74 5.31
CA PRO A 320 6.98 -25.39 5.63
C PRO A 320 8.10 -24.55 6.25
N LEU A 321 8.24 -23.31 5.78
CA LEU A 321 9.21 -22.35 6.34
C LEU A 321 8.82 -21.89 7.75
N ILE A 322 7.52 -21.84 8.04
CA ILE A 322 6.98 -21.57 9.38
C ILE A 322 6.01 -22.72 9.71
N PRO A 323 6.46 -23.77 10.41
CA PRO A 323 5.64 -24.94 10.69
C PRO A 323 4.51 -24.63 11.68
N VAL A 324 3.26 -24.92 11.31
CA VAL A 324 2.12 -24.83 12.22
C VAL A 324 2.19 -25.97 13.24
N LEU A 325 2.47 -25.62 14.49
CA LEU A 325 2.55 -26.57 15.61
C LEU A 325 1.21 -27.29 15.84
N PRO A 326 1.21 -28.56 16.33
CA PRO A 326 -0.01 -29.35 16.46
C PRO A 326 -1.20 -28.67 17.17
N PRO A 327 -1.04 -27.89 18.26
CA PRO A 327 -2.16 -27.19 18.91
C PRO A 327 -2.83 -26.12 18.03
N LEU A 328 -2.16 -25.64 16.98
CA LEU A 328 -2.62 -24.60 16.06
C LEU A 328 -3.10 -25.16 14.71
N ARG A 329 -3.10 -26.49 14.54
CA ARG A 329 -3.59 -27.18 13.33
C ARG A 329 -5.10 -27.41 13.24
N PRO A 330 -5.90 -27.47 14.32
CA PRO A 330 -7.35 -27.54 14.19
C PRO A 330 -7.87 -26.41 13.29
N GLU A 331 -8.73 -26.75 12.34
CA GLU A 331 -9.21 -25.85 11.31
C GLU A 331 -9.88 -24.61 11.92
N ILE A 332 -9.39 -23.42 11.56
CA ILE A 332 -9.97 -22.17 12.06
C ILE A 332 -11.26 -21.90 11.30
N ILE A 333 -12.40 -21.86 11.99
CA ILE A 333 -13.70 -21.57 11.38
C ILE A 333 -13.87 -20.05 11.30
N ALA A 334 -13.95 -19.51 10.09
CA ALA A 334 -14.30 -18.11 9.85
C ALA A 334 -15.82 -17.95 9.88
N VAL A 335 -16.36 -17.29 10.91
CA VAL A 335 -17.81 -17.09 11.08
C VAL A 335 -18.23 -15.73 10.52
N LYS A 336 -19.17 -15.73 9.58
CA LYS A 336 -19.82 -14.52 9.06
C LYS A 336 -20.83 -13.99 10.08
N ASN A 337 -20.38 -13.05 10.91
CA ASN A 337 -21.23 -12.33 11.86
C ASN A 337 -22.17 -11.38 11.11
N ALA A 338 -23.46 -11.71 11.03
CA ALA A 338 -24.46 -10.87 10.39
C ALA A 338 -24.60 -9.49 11.08
N ILE A 339 -24.94 -8.47 10.30
CA ILE A 339 -25.44 -7.18 10.77
C ILE A 339 -26.97 -7.20 10.65
N SER A 340 -27.69 -6.75 11.68
CA SER A 340 -29.13 -6.52 11.55
C SER A 340 -29.40 -5.26 10.73
N GLU A 341 -30.57 -5.18 10.10
CA GLU A 341 -30.93 -4.03 9.27
C GLU A 341 -30.90 -2.71 10.06
N ASP A 342 -31.42 -2.71 11.29
CA ASP A 342 -31.39 -1.56 12.22
C ASP A 342 -29.96 -1.07 12.51
N GLU A 343 -29.02 -1.99 12.70
CA GLU A 343 -27.62 -1.65 12.91
C GLU A 343 -26.99 -1.10 11.63
N LEU A 344 -27.34 -1.63 10.45
CA LEU A 344 -26.90 -1.08 9.17
C LEU A 344 -27.39 0.37 8.97
N TYR A 345 -28.65 0.65 9.33
CA TYR A 345 -29.21 2.01 9.29
C TYR A 345 -28.50 2.96 10.25
N GLY A 346 -28.28 2.56 11.52
CA GLY A 346 -27.55 3.38 12.49
C GLY A 346 -26.10 3.69 12.08
N LEU A 347 -25.45 2.75 11.37
CA LEU A 347 -24.13 2.96 10.78
C LEU A 347 -24.18 3.91 9.58
N GLY A 348 -25.23 3.85 8.76
CA GLY A 348 -25.52 4.81 7.69
C GLY A 348 -25.70 6.23 8.22
N ASP A 349 -26.46 6.42 9.29
CA ASP A 349 -26.67 7.72 9.94
C ASP A 349 -25.35 8.31 10.46
N LEU A 350 -24.50 7.51 11.10
CA LEU A 350 -23.17 7.93 11.55
C LEU A 350 -22.26 8.38 10.39
N ALA A 351 -22.29 7.67 9.27
CA ALA A 351 -21.54 8.03 8.07
C ALA A 351 -22.05 9.34 7.45
N VAL A 352 -23.38 9.50 7.34
CA VAL A 352 -24.03 10.72 6.87
C VAL A 352 -23.70 11.92 7.78
N ASP A 353 -23.70 11.73 9.09
CA ASP A 353 -23.34 12.78 10.05
C ASP A 353 -21.86 13.15 10.03
N ARG A 354 -20.97 12.19 9.73
CA ARG A 354 -19.56 12.48 9.48
C ARG A 354 -19.41 13.30 8.19
N LEU A 355 -20.10 12.92 7.12
CA LEU A 355 -20.08 13.66 5.85
C LEU A 355 -20.58 15.09 6.02
N LYS A 356 -21.72 15.30 6.70
CA LYS A 356 -22.24 16.66 7.05
C LYS A 356 -21.20 17.52 7.76
N ARG A 357 -20.41 16.95 8.69
CA ARG A 357 -19.35 17.68 9.42
C ARG A 357 -18.19 18.05 8.49
N VAL A 358 -17.77 17.14 7.62
CA VAL A 358 -16.72 17.40 6.60
C VAL A 358 -17.18 18.48 5.62
N THR A 359 -18.38 18.37 5.07
CA THR A 359 -18.96 19.39 4.17
C THR A 359 -19.09 20.75 4.86
N LYS A 360 -19.52 20.79 6.13
CA LYS A 360 -19.56 22.03 6.92
C LYS A 360 -18.17 22.64 7.08
N GLY A 361 -17.15 21.82 7.35
CA GLY A 361 -15.75 22.26 7.39
C GLY A 361 -15.28 22.86 6.06
N ILE A 362 -15.53 22.17 4.94
CA ILE A 362 -15.20 22.65 3.58
C ILE A 362 -15.89 24.00 3.29
N LEU A 363 -17.18 24.12 3.62
CA LEU A 363 -17.93 25.38 3.46
C LEU A 363 -17.44 26.51 4.37
N GLN A 364 -16.85 26.19 5.53
CA GLN A 364 -16.26 27.17 6.46
C GLN A 364 -14.84 27.58 6.06
N VAL A 365 -14.10 26.73 5.35
CA VAL A 365 -12.74 26.99 4.81
C VAL A 365 -12.80 27.77 3.48
N GLY A 366 -13.98 28.24 3.06
CA GLY A 366 -14.25 28.87 1.77
C GLY A 366 -13.27 29.98 1.35
N GLY A 367 -12.26 29.59 0.55
CA GLY A 367 -11.46 30.50 -0.27
C GLY A 367 -12.26 31.05 -1.46
N PRO A 368 -11.75 32.08 -2.17
CA PRO A 368 -12.62 33.13 -2.73
C PRO A 368 -13.52 32.79 -3.93
N PHE A 369 -13.55 31.56 -4.45
CA PHE A 369 -13.93 31.35 -5.86
C PHE A 369 -15.14 30.47 -6.21
N TRP A 370 -15.74 29.68 -5.31
CA TRP A 370 -16.77 28.70 -5.75
C TRP A 370 -18.07 28.57 -4.93
N VAL A 371 -18.29 29.36 -3.87
CA VAL A 371 -19.57 29.33 -3.11
C VAL A 371 -20.18 30.73 -2.92
N ALA A 372 -20.50 31.37 -4.04
CA ALA A 372 -21.29 32.60 -4.08
C ALA A 372 -22.60 32.36 -4.85
N GLY A 373 -23.67 31.99 -4.14
CA GLY A 373 -24.93 31.57 -4.78
C GLY A 373 -26.18 31.79 -3.91
N LYS A 374 -26.81 32.96 -4.09
CA LYS A 374 -28.14 33.40 -3.58
C LYS A 374 -28.20 34.06 -2.20
N ARG A 375 -27.95 35.38 -2.17
CA ARG A 375 -28.82 36.33 -1.43
C ARG A 375 -29.15 37.54 -2.30
N ARG A 376 -30.45 37.86 -2.37
CA ARG A 376 -31.08 39.09 -2.94
C ARG A 376 -30.93 39.34 -4.46
N ILE A 377 -31.91 38.87 -5.24
CA ILE A 377 -32.70 39.75 -6.12
C ILE A 377 -34.17 39.31 -6.07
N PHE A 378 -35.01 40.12 -5.42
CA PHE A 378 -36.45 40.21 -5.67
C PHE A 378 -36.90 41.61 -5.25
N SER A 379 -36.61 42.59 -6.11
CA SER A 379 -37.18 43.93 -6.01
C SER A 379 -38.60 43.89 -6.58
N VAL A 380 -39.60 43.86 -5.69
CA VAL A 380 -41.00 43.99 -6.09
C VAL A 380 -41.22 45.42 -6.58
N GLN A 381 -41.28 45.62 -7.90
CA GLN A 381 -41.76 46.87 -8.48
C GLN A 381 -43.25 47.04 -8.18
N ARG A 382 -43.57 47.90 -7.21
CA ARG A 382 -44.90 48.49 -7.08
C ARG A 382 -45.14 49.43 -8.27
N LYS A 383 -45.92 49.00 -9.26
CA LYS A 383 -46.53 49.94 -10.22
C LYS A 383 -47.64 50.72 -9.50
N ASN A 384 -47.39 52.01 -9.29
CA ASN A 384 -48.37 52.95 -8.74
C ASN A 384 -49.17 53.54 -9.91
N THR A 385 -50.42 53.13 -10.08
CA THR A 385 -51.36 53.69 -11.07
C THR A 385 -52.41 54.57 -10.38
N ARG A 386 -52.24 55.90 -10.42
CA ARG A 386 -53.31 56.86 -10.09
C ARG A 386 -53.18 58.21 -10.82
N ARG A 387 -54.18 58.50 -11.66
CA ARG A 387 -54.81 59.77 -12.09
C ARG A 387 -55.84 59.34 -13.18
N ALA A 388 -57.16 59.53 -13.11
CA ALA A 388 -57.98 60.72 -12.81
C ALA A 388 -57.55 61.92 -13.68
N SER A 389 -58.39 62.62 -14.48
CA SER A 389 -59.86 62.63 -14.63
C SER A 389 -60.26 63.47 -15.87
N ASP A 390 -61.46 63.49 -16.48
CA ASP A 390 -62.66 62.59 -16.59
C ASP A 390 -63.62 63.18 -17.70
N VAL A 391 -64.78 62.55 -17.99
CA VAL A 391 -66.02 63.13 -18.61
C VAL A 391 -66.13 63.33 -20.15
N CYS A 392 -67.39 63.33 -20.64
CA CYS A 392 -67.84 63.66 -22.00
C CYS A 392 -68.34 65.11 -22.13
N GLU A 393 -68.34 65.64 -23.37
CA GLU A 393 -68.53 67.05 -23.78
C GLU A 393 -67.32 67.97 -23.54
#